data_AF-A0A226MRV9-F1
#
_entry.id   AF-A0A226MRV9-F1
#
_cell.length_a   1.000
_cell.length_b   1.000
_cell.length_c   1.000
_cell.angle_alpha   90.00
_cell.angle_beta   90.00
_cell.angle_gamma   90.00
#
_symmetry.space_group_name_H-M   'P 1'
#
loop_
_entity.id
_entity.type
_entity.pdbx_description
1 polymer ?
#
loop_
_entity_poly.entity_id
_entity_poly.type
_entity_poly.pdbx_seq_one_letter_code
_entity_poly.pdbx_strand_id
1 'polypeptide(L)'
;MDRLLLLCASLVLFLPCNAFDSVRCGRPKDVANAFIDAGDSALLHTSLRYTCMVGYKRKAGTSTLIQCVLDHGKPVWTSTELQCIRLSILVIVGVVGFCCWRMKMHAQQNYVVAIPMVAPTTTAENDEMLPPSDIPTG
;
A
#
# COMPACT_ATOMS: atom_id res chain seq x y z
N MET A 1 -56.09 27.93 27.03
CA MET A 1 -54.99 27.69 26.06
C MET A 1 -53.68 28.35 26.52
N ASP A 2 -53.76 29.34 27.42
CA ASP A 2 -52.63 30.14 27.92
C ASP A 2 -51.63 29.35 28.80
N ARG A 3 -52.12 28.39 29.60
CA ARG A 3 -51.25 27.55 30.43
C ARG A 3 -50.38 26.60 29.61
N LEU A 4 -50.85 26.16 28.44
CA LEU A 4 -50.08 25.31 27.54
C LEU A 4 -48.97 26.12 26.86
N LEU A 5 -49.26 27.36 26.44
CA LEU A 5 -48.27 28.29 25.88
C LEU A 5 -47.17 28.65 26.89
N LEU A 6 -47.52 28.86 28.15
CA LEU A 6 -46.56 29.12 29.24
C LEU A 6 -45.64 27.92 29.53
N LEU A 7 -46.18 26.69 29.46
CA LEU A 7 -45.40 25.46 29.61
C LEU A 7 -44.47 25.22 28.41
N CYS A 8 -44.93 25.53 27.19
CA CYS A 8 -44.09 25.49 26.00
C CYS A 8 -42.96 26.54 26.06
N ALA A 9 -43.24 27.75 26.52
CA ALA A 9 -42.25 28.82 26.66
C ALA A 9 -41.16 28.49 27.69
N SER A 10 -41.54 27.85 28.81
CA SER A 10 -40.58 27.40 29.82
C SER A 10 -39.77 26.20 29.34
N LEU A 11 -40.36 25.25 28.61
CA LEU A 11 -39.62 24.14 28.00
C LEU A 11 -38.56 24.62 26.98
N VAL A 12 -38.85 25.68 26.22
CA VAL A 12 -37.88 26.30 25.29
C VAL A 12 -36.74 27.02 26.01
N LEU A 13 -36.99 27.58 27.21
CA LEU A 13 -35.97 28.21 28.07
C LEU A 13 -35.08 27.21 28.81
N PHE A 14 -35.59 26.02 29.09
CA PHE A 14 -34.84 24.92 29.75
C PHE A 14 -34.16 23.97 28.77
N LEU A 15 -34.38 24.09 27.45
CA LEU A 15 -33.50 23.43 26.49
C LEU A 15 -32.15 24.17 26.55
N PRO A 16 -31.08 23.56 27.09
CA PRO A 16 -29.76 24.10 26.85
C PRO A 16 -29.60 24.09 25.33
N CYS A 17 -29.51 25.30 24.76
CA CYS A 17 -28.90 25.46 23.46
C CYS A 17 -27.46 24.95 23.66
N ASN A 18 -27.27 23.65 23.46
CA ASN A 18 -25.95 23.05 23.37
C ASN A 18 -25.35 23.68 22.11
N ALA A 19 -24.81 24.88 22.26
CA ALA A 19 -23.76 25.38 21.41
C ALA A 19 -22.63 24.36 21.59
N PHE A 20 -22.68 23.29 20.79
CA PHE A 20 -21.53 22.47 20.52
C PHE A 20 -20.48 23.47 20.06
N ASP A 21 -19.55 23.82 20.95
CA ASP A 21 -18.37 24.58 20.58
C ASP A 21 -17.66 23.69 19.56
N SER A 22 -17.93 23.97 18.29
CA SER A 22 -17.55 23.10 17.21
C SER A 22 -16.04 23.21 17.11
N VAL A 23 -15.32 22.27 17.70
CA VAL A 23 -13.86 22.20 17.54
C VAL A 23 -13.59 21.98 16.05
N ARG A 24 -12.81 22.89 15.44
CA ARG A 24 -12.59 22.94 14.00
C ARG A 24 -11.13 22.66 13.65
N CYS A 25 -10.91 21.87 12.61
CA CYS A 25 -9.62 21.77 11.96
C CYS A 25 -9.42 22.95 11.00
N GLY A 26 -8.18 23.45 10.93
CA GLY A 26 -7.75 24.41 9.92
C GLY A 26 -7.51 23.76 8.56
N ARG A 27 -6.66 24.38 7.75
CA ARG A 27 -6.31 23.86 6.42
C ARG A 27 -5.48 22.57 6.52
N PRO A 28 -5.81 21.50 5.75
CA PRO A 28 -5.02 20.29 5.72
C PRO A 28 -3.66 20.52 5.04
N LYS A 29 -2.71 19.62 5.29
CA LYS A 29 -1.35 19.70 4.73
C LYS A 29 -1.37 19.50 3.21
N ASP A 30 -0.61 20.29 2.45
CA ASP A 30 -0.50 20.08 1.00
C ASP A 30 0.29 18.81 0.66
N VAL A 31 -0.19 18.07 -0.34
CA VAL A 31 0.43 16.84 -0.85
C VAL A 31 0.85 17.06 -2.29
N ALA A 32 2.10 16.69 -2.63
CA ALA A 32 2.64 16.88 -3.97
C ALA A 32 1.81 16.14 -5.03
N ASN A 33 1.50 16.83 -6.12
CA ASN A 33 0.68 16.32 -7.23
C ASN A 33 -0.73 15.86 -6.85
N ALA A 34 -1.26 16.40 -5.75
CA ALA A 34 -2.65 16.21 -5.34
C ALA A 34 -3.27 17.55 -4.96
N PHE A 35 -4.59 17.61 -5.03
CA PHE A 35 -5.39 18.71 -4.52
C PHE A 35 -6.47 18.16 -3.59
N ILE A 36 -6.95 19.03 -2.71
CA ILE A 36 -8.04 18.76 -1.79
C ILE A 36 -8.96 19.96 -1.77
N ASP A 37 -10.26 19.70 -1.86
CA ASP A 37 -11.27 20.73 -1.69
C ASP A 37 -11.65 20.75 -0.21
N ALA A 38 -10.91 21.54 0.56
CA ALA A 38 -11.14 21.77 1.97
C ALA A 38 -11.50 23.24 2.15
N GLY A 39 -12.70 23.52 2.65
CA GLY A 39 -13.08 24.86 3.11
C GLY A 39 -12.19 25.32 4.27
N ASP A 40 -12.21 26.62 4.58
CA ASP A 40 -11.30 27.24 5.55
C ASP A 40 -11.43 26.68 6.99
N SER A 41 -12.58 26.09 7.32
CA SER A 41 -12.78 25.43 8.61
C SER A 41 -13.65 24.18 8.48
N ALA A 42 -13.06 23.01 8.78
CA ALA A 42 -13.79 21.75 8.83
C ALA A 42 -14.14 21.39 10.27
N LEU A 43 -15.31 20.80 10.49
CA LEU A 43 -15.75 20.35 11.82
C LEU A 43 -14.97 19.10 12.27
N LEU A 44 -14.88 18.86 13.57
CA LEU A 44 -14.35 17.61 14.13
C LEU A 44 -15.03 16.38 13.49
N HIS A 45 -14.24 15.33 13.25
CA HIS A 45 -14.64 14.08 12.57
C HIS A 45 -14.98 14.21 11.09
N THR A 46 -14.86 15.41 10.50
CA THR A 46 -14.99 15.58 9.04
C THR A 46 -13.93 14.76 8.33
N SER A 47 -14.36 14.00 7.32
CA SER A 47 -13.48 13.19 6.49
C SER A 47 -13.36 13.81 5.11
N LEU A 48 -12.14 14.01 4.63
CA LEU A 48 -11.86 14.54 3.29
C LEU A 48 -10.99 13.59 2.50
N ARG A 49 -11.02 13.71 1.18
CA ARG A 49 -10.22 12.89 0.27
C ARG A 49 -9.42 13.77 -0.68
N TYR A 50 -8.12 13.51 -0.73
CA TYR A 50 -7.26 14.07 -1.76
C TYR A 50 -7.55 13.43 -3.12
N THR A 51 -7.41 14.26 -4.15
CA THR A 51 -7.50 13.84 -5.55
C THR A 51 -6.15 14.11 -6.21
N CYS A 52 -5.56 13.10 -6.85
CA CYS A 52 -4.34 13.30 -7.63
C CYS A 52 -4.63 14.19 -8.85
N MET A 53 -3.68 15.04 -9.21
CA MET A 53 -3.76 15.86 -10.43
C MET A 53 -3.85 14.98 -11.69
N VAL A 54 -4.32 15.58 -12.78
CA VAL A 54 -4.41 14.92 -14.09
C VAL A 54 -3.04 14.38 -14.51
N GLY A 55 -2.99 13.13 -14.98
CA GLY A 55 -1.76 12.43 -15.35
C GLY A 55 -1.03 11.71 -14.21
N TYR A 56 -1.52 11.84 -12.97
CA TYR A 56 -1.03 11.12 -11.81
C TYR A 56 -2.04 10.10 -11.30
N LYS A 57 -1.55 9.06 -10.64
CA LYS A 57 -2.34 8.04 -9.97
C LYS A 57 -1.82 7.83 -8.56
N ARG A 58 -2.73 7.45 -7.66
CA ARG A 58 -2.38 7.06 -6.30
C ARG A 58 -1.50 5.81 -6.33
N LYS A 59 -0.38 5.86 -5.61
CA LYS A 59 0.48 4.69 -5.37
C LYS A 59 -0.29 3.63 -4.56
N ALA A 60 -0.22 2.37 -4.99
CA ALA A 60 -0.84 1.27 -4.28
C ALA A 60 -0.33 1.21 -2.82
N GLY A 61 -1.19 0.79 -1.89
CA GLY A 61 -0.87 0.74 -0.45
C GLY A 61 -0.97 2.07 0.30
N THR A 62 -1.20 3.22 -0.37
CA THR A 62 -1.36 4.53 0.30
C THR A 62 -2.83 4.94 0.46
N SER A 63 -3.19 5.77 1.45
CA SER A 63 -4.55 6.26 1.66
C SER A 63 -4.73 7.70 1.14
N THR A 64 -5.87 8.03 0.54
CA THR A 64 -6.25 9.43 0.21
C THR A 64 -7.11 10.08 1.28
N LEU A 65 -7.59 9.29 2.24
CA LEU A 65 -8.53 9.73 3.25
C LEU A 65 -7.77 10.41 4.39
N ILE A 66 -8.21 11.60 4.76
CA ILE A 66 -7.84 12.25 6.01
C ILE A 66 -9.09 12.52 6.84
N GLN A 67 -8.93 12.54 8.16
CA GLN A 67 -10.00 12.85 9.09
C GLN A 67 -9.53 13.93 10.07
N CYS A 68 -10.42 14.86 10.40
CA CYS A 68 -10.19 15.81 11.47
C CYS A 68 -10.42 15.11 12.81
N VAL A 69 -9.37 14.93 13.61
CA VAL A 69 -9.41 14.24 14.90
C VAL A 69 -8.91 15.16 16.00
N LEU A 70 -9.28 14.86 17.25
CA LEU A 70 -8.76 15.56 18.41
C LEU A 70 -7.52 14.82 18.92
N ASP A 71 -6.35 15.38 18.68
CA ASP A 71 -5.08 14.83 19.15
C ASP A 71 -4.54 15.69 20.29
N HIS A 72 -4.35 15.10 21.48
CA HIS A 72 -3.91 15.81 22.69
C HIS A 72 -4.70 17.11 23.00
N GLY A 73 -6.01 17.12 22.73
CA GLY A 73 -6.88 18.28 22.95
C GLY A 73 -6.81 19.35 21.85
N LYS A 74 -6.10 19.10 20.74
CA LYS A 74 -6.00 20.00 19.58
C LYS A 74 -6.63 19.35 18.34
N PRO A 75 -7.44 20.09 17.56
CA PRO A 75 -7.95 19.57 16.30
C PRO A 75 -6.84 19.48 15.26
N VAL A 76 -6.56 18.26 14.79
CA VAL A 76 -5.53 18.00 13.77
C VAL A 76 -6.08 17.10 12.68
N TRP A 77 -5.55 17.25 11.47
CA TRP A 77 -5.79 16.29 10.39
C TRP A 77 -4.91 15.05 10.59
N THR A 78 -5.49 13.86 10.40
CA THR A 78 -4.74 12.60 10.41
C THR A 78 -3.61 12.61 9.37
N SER A 79 -2.46 12.05 9.73
CA SER A 79 -1.35 11.89 8.79
C SER A 79 -1.73 10.95 7.63
N THR A 80 -1.30 11.31 6.42
CA THR A 80 -1.46 10.47 5.23
C THR A 80 -0.12 10.30 4.51
N GLU A 81 0.18 9.05 4.11
CA GLU A 81 1.34 8.71 3.28
C GLU A 81 0.99 8.74 1.78
N LEU A 82 -0.03 9.52 1.40
CA LEU A 82 -0.45 9.64 0.01
C LEU A 82 0.71 10.03 -0.90
N GLN A 83 0.92 9.20 -1.94
CA GLN A 83 1.84 9.51 -3.03
C GLN A 83 1.11 9.43 -4.36
N CYS A 84 1.14 10.51 -5.12
CA CYS A 84 0.64 10.57 -6.50
C CYS A 84 1.84 10.40 -7.45
N ILE A 85 1.84 9.33 -8.23
CA ILE A 85 2.90 8.94 -9.15
C ILE A 85 2.41 9.00 -10.61
N ARG A 86 3.30 9.34 -11.54
CA ARG A 86 2.97 9.34 -12.97
C ARG A 86 2.83 7.91 -13.50
N LEU A 87 1.80 7.69 -14.31
CA LEU A 87 1.49 6.39 -14.92
C LEU A 87 2.66 5.79 -15.70
N SER A 88 3.49 6.63 -16.33
CA SER A 88 4.66 6.22 -17.10
C SER A 88 5.59 5.30 -16.30
N ILE A 89 5.79 5.59 -15.02
CA ILE A 89 6.69 4.82 -14.15
C ILE A 89 6.07 3.45 -13.82
N LEU A 90 4.76 3.38 -13.55
CA LEU A 90 4.09 2.10 -13.27
C LEU A 90 4.16 1.15 -14.45
N VAL A 91 3.97 1.66 -15.68
CA VAL A 91 4.00 0.82 -16.88
C VAL A 91 5.41 0.26 -17.08
N ILE A 92 6.44 1.09 -16.94
CA ILE A 92 7.83 0.66 -17.11
C ILE A 92 8.20 -0.41 -16.07
N VAL A 93 7.92 -0.16 -14.78
CA VAL A 93 8.22 -1.12 -13.71
C VAL A 93 7.42 -2.42 -13.91
N GLY A 94 6.16 -2.33 -14.32
CA GLY A 94 5.34 -3.51 -14.63
C GLY A 94 5.88 -4.33 -15.79
N VAL A 95 6.26 -3.69 -16.90
CA VAL A 95 6.83 -4.36 -18.08
C VAL A 95 8.17 -5.00 -17.74
N VAL A 96 9.09 -4.27 -17.10
CA VAL A 96 10.40 -4.83 -16.70
C VAL A 96 10.22 -5.98 -15.72
N GLY A 97 9.35 -5.84 -14.72
CA GLY A 97 9.03 -6.91 -13.78
C GLY A 97 8.50 -8.17 -14.47
N PHE A 98 7.55 -8.01 -15.40
CA PHE A 98 7.01 -9.11 -16.19
C PHE A 98 8.05 -9.74 -17.11
N CYS A 99 8.88 -8.94 -17.80
CA CYS A 99 9.96 -9.41 -18.65
C CYS A 99 10.99 -10.21 -17.84
N CYS A 100 11.45 -9.69 -16.71
CA CYS A 100 12.39 -10.37 -15.82
C CYS A 100 11.81 -11.68 -15.28
N TRP A 101 10.54 -11.67 -14.87
CA TRP A 101 9.84 -12.88 -14.46
C TRP A 101 9.79 -13.91 -15.58
N ARG A 102 9.38 -13.50 -16.79
CA ARG A 102 9.26 -14.37 -17.96
C ARG A 102 10.61 -14.98 -18.35
N MET A 103 11.68 -14.18 -18.35
CA MET A 103 13.04 -14.68 -18.61
C MET A 103 13.45 -15.73 -17.57
N LYS A 104 13.18 -15.47 -16.29
CA LYS A 104 13.49 -16.42 -15.21
C LYS A 104 12.69 -17.72 -15.30
N MET A 105 11.41 -17.65 -15.67
CA MET A 105 10.58 -18.84 -15.90
C MET A 105 11.03 -19.66 -17.12
N HIS A 106 11.47 -19.01 -18.21
CA HIS A 106 12.03 -19.70 -19.38
C HIS A 106 13.36 -20.40 -19.06
N ALA A 107 14.23 -19.74 -18.28
CA ALA A 107 15.45 -20.39 -17.77
C ALA A 107 15.11 -21.57 -16.84
N GLN A 108 14.04 -21.46 -16.04
CA GLN A 108 13.53 -22.51 -15.15
C GLN A 108 12.93 -23.69 -15.95
N GLN A 109 12.27 -23.47 -17.09
CA GLN A 109 11.78 -24.60 -17.91
C GLN A 109 12.92 -25.31 -18.67
N ASN A 110 13.95 -24.58 -19.11
CA ASN A 110 15.06 -25.16 -19.86
C ASN A 110 15.96 -26.10 -19.03
N TYR A 111 16.09 -25.91 -17.71
CA TYR A 111 16.88 -26.85 -16.88
C TYR A 111 16.14 -28.18 -16.62
N VAL A 112 14.80 -28.21 -16.67
CA VAL A 112 14.02 -29.43 -16.44
C VAL A 112 13.97 -30.31 -17.69
N VAL A 113 14.02 -29.70 -18.89
CA VAL A 113 13.97 -30.40 -20.18
C VAL A 113 15.34 -30.95 -20.60
N ALA A 114 16.43 -30.49 -19.99
CA ALA A 114 17.81 -30.87 -20.34
C ALA A 114 18.41 -31.99 -19.46
N ILE A 115 17.62 -32.75 -18.71
CA ILE A 115 18.10 -34.01 -18.12
C ILE A 115 18.01 -35.07 -19.22
N PRO A 116 19.13 -35.54 -19.82
CA PRO A 116 19.06 -36.72 -20.66
C PRO A 116 18.61 -37.89 -19.78
N MET A 117 17.59 -38.62 -20.23
CA MET A 117 17.28 -39.95 -19.71
C MET A 117 18.50 -40.85 -19.94
N VAL A 118 19.40 -40.91 -18.97
CA VAL A 118 20.33 -42.02 -18.83
C VAL A 118 19.52 -43.19 -18.30
N ALA A 119 19.34 -44.20 -19.14
CA ALA A 119 18.83 -45.49 -18.70
C ALA A 119 19.72 -45.99 -17.55
N PRO A 120 19.15 -46.53 -16.45
CA PRO A 120 19.98 -47.18 -15.44
C PRO A 120 20.54 -48.45 -16.09
N THR A 121 21.77 -48.38 -16.60
CA THR A 121 22.51 -49.58 -16.97
C THR A 121 22.96 -50.23 -15.67
N THR A 122 22.23 -51.27 -15.26
CA THR A 122 22.69 -52.21 -14.25
C THR A 122 23.86 -52.98 -14.84
N THR A 123 25.08 -52.68 -14.41
CA THR A 123 26.19 -53.63 -14.52
C THR A 123 27.09 -53.44 -13.31
N ALA A 124 26.93 -54.37 -12.37
CA ALA A 124 27.94 -54.70 -11.39
C ALA A 124 29.19 -55.17 -12.13
N GLU A 125 30.36 -54.60 -11.82
CA GLU A 125 31.63 -55.32 -11.84
C GLU A 125 32.69 -54.46 -11.11
N ASN A 126 32.90 -54.80 -9.84
CA ASN A 126 34.06 -54.36 -9.08
C ASN A 126 34.57 -55.61 -8.37
N ASP A 127 35.45 -56.33 -9.05
CA ASP A 127 36.29 -57.37 -8.48
C ASP A 127 37.71 -57.28 -9.04
N GLU A 128 38.64 -57.63 -8.15
CA GLU A 128 40.09 -57.48 -8.14
C GLU A 128 40.84 -58.15 -9.32
N MET A 129 42.08 -57.69 -9.61
CA MET A 129 43.34 -58.47 -9.49
C MET A 129 44.52 -57.76 -10.21
N LEU A 130 45.58 -57.48 -9.45
CA LEU A 130 46.97 -57.12 -9.85
C LEU A 130 47.59 -58.15 -10.83
N PRO A 131 48.69 -57.90 -11.60
CA PRO A 131 50.02 -57.49 -11.08
C PRO A 131 50.88 -56.56 -11.99
N PRO A 132 52.12 -56.19 -11.58
CA PRO A 132 52.81 -54.95 -11.97
C PRO A 132 53.90 -55.14 -13.04
N SER A 133 54.29 -54.05 -13.71
CA SER A 133 55.59 -53.95 -14.40
C SER A 133 56.03 -52.49 -14.56
N ASP A 134 57.32 -52.29 -14.32
CA ASP A 134 58.23 -51.30 -14.92
C ASP A 134 58.65 -50.04 -14.14
N ILE A 135 59.98 -50.00 -13.99
CA ILE A 135 60.90 -49.09 -13.27
C ILE A 135 61.19 -47.85 -14.14
N PRO A 136 61.58 -46.69 -13.56
CA PRO A 136 62.93 -46.15 -13.83
C PRO A 136 63.58 -45.53 -12.58
N THR A 137 64.83 -45.87 -12.25
CA THR A 137 66.09 -45.17 -12.61
C THR A 137 66.22 -43.77 -12.00
N GLY A 138 67.12 -43.65 -11.00
CA GLY A 138 67.56 -42.40 -10.39
C GLY A 138 68.23 -42.65 -9.05
#